data_AF-X0YYP0-F1
#
_entry.id   AF-X0YYP0-F1
#
_cell.length_a   1.000
_cell.length_b   1.000
_cell.length_c   1.000
_cell.angle_alpha   90.00
_cell.angle_beta   90.00
_cell.angle_gamma   90.00
#
_symmetry.space_group_name_H-M   'P 1'
#
loop_
_entity.id
_entity.type
_entity.pdbx_description
1 polymer ?
#
loop_
_entity_poly.entity_id
_entity_poly.type
_entity_poly.pdbx_seq_one_letter_code
_entity_poly.pdbx_strand_id
1 'polypeptide(L)' 'MSFSSKDRVLMALNHEEPDRVPIIIGVSNATGIKMEVFRKYKALLGIQAEDNYLYDWPELGTAAPDEE' A
#
# COMPACT_ATOMS: atom_id res chain seq x y z
N MET A 1 -24.34 -14.22 -2.81
CA MET A 1 -23.76 -12.87 -2.94
C MET A 1 -22.28 -13.04 -3.24
N SER A 2 -21.69 -12.20 -4.11
CA SER A 2 -20.25 -12.25 -4.38
C SER A 2 -19.52 -11.35 -3.40
N PHE A 3 -18.58 -11.90 -2.63
CA PHE A 3 -17.73 -11.11 -1.73
C PHE A 3 -16.72 -10.28 -2.54
N SER A 4 -16.48 -9.04 -2.15
CA SER A 4 -15.38 -8.23 -2.68
C SER A 4 -14.03 -8.70 -2.13
N SER A 5 -12.91 -8.17 -2.64
CA SER A 5 -11.59 -8.42 -2.04
C SER A 5 -11.52 -7.91 -0.60
N LYS A 6 -12.16 -6.78 -0.30
CA LYS A 6 -12.19 -6.19 1.04
C LYS A 6 -13.00 -7.05 2.01
N ASP A 7 -14.16 -7.55 1.59
CA ASP A 7 -15.03 -8.35 2.46
C ASP A 7 -14.32 -9.62 2.93
N ARG A 8 -13.60 -10.31 2.04
CA ARG A 8 -12.82 -11.50 2.40
C ARG A 8 -11.74 -11.22 3.43
N VAL A 9 -11.05 -10.08 3.32
CA VAL A 9 -10.03 -9.66 4.30
C VAL A 9 -10.68 -9.41 5.66
N LEU A 10 -11.82 -8.72 5.69
CA LEU A 10 -12.55 -8.44 6.93
C LEU A 10 -13.06 -9.72 7.60
N MET A 11 -13.63 -10.66 6.84
CA MET A 11 -14.09 -11.96 7.34
C MET A 11 -12.94 -12.75 7.99
N ALA A 12 -11.80 -12.86 7.31
CA ALA A 12 -10.63 -13.56 7.84
C ALA A 12 -10.11 -12.92 9.14
N LEU A 13 -10.10 -11.58 9.23
CA LEU A 13 -9.72 -10.86 10.45
C LEU A 13 -10.72 -11.08 11.60
N ASN A 14 -11.99 -11.31 11.28
CA ASN A 14 -13.05 -11.62 12.24
C ASN A 14 -13.17 -13.13 12.55
N HIS A 15 -12.24 -13.96 12.08
CA HIS A 15 -12.27 -15.42 12.23
C HIS A 15 -13.49 -16.10 11.60
N GLU A 16 -14.04 -15.51 10.53
CA GLU A 16 -15.11 -16.07 9.70
C GLU A 16 -14.52 -16.73 8.45
N GLU A 17 -15.18 -17.77 7.92
CA GLU A 17 -14.72 -18.49 6.73
C GLU A 17 -15.12 -17.74 5.43
N PRO A 18 -14.18 -17.19 4.65
CA PRO A 18 -14.48 -16.59 3.36
C PRO A 18 -14.67 -17.67 2.27
N ASP A 19 -15.33 -17.31 1.17
CA ASP A 19 -15.52 -18.19 0.00
C ASP A 19 -14.21 -18.64 -0.68
N ARG A 20 -13.09 -17.96 -0.38
CA ARG A 20 -11.72 -18.36 -0.72
C ARG A 20 -10.72 -17.63 0.17
N VAL A 21 -9.53 -18.19 0.28
CA VAL A 21 -8.39 -17.56 0.97
C VAL A 21 -8.11 -16.17 0.37
N PRO A 22 -8.04 -15.10 1.18
CA PRO A 22 -7.56 -13.80 0.72
C PRO A 22 -6.10 -13.92 0.28
N ILE A 23 -5.80 -13.55 -0.97
CA ILE A 23 -4.44 -13.57 -1.50
C ILE A 23 -3.97 -12.13 -1.68
N ILE A 24 -2.86 -11.78 -1.03
CA ILE A 24 -2.09 -10.59 -1.37
C ILE A 24 -1.03 -11.02 -2.39
N ILE A 25 -1.14 -10.49 -3.60
CA ILE A 25 -0.14 -10.67 -4.66
C ILE A 25 0.53 -9.32 -4.88
N GLY A 26 1.73 -9.18 -4.34
CA GLY A 26 2.60 -8.04 -4.52
C GLY A 26 4.06 -8.45 -4.35
N VAL A 27 4.95 -7.92 -5.19
CA VAL A 27 6.40 -8.04 -5.04
C VAL A 27 6.84 -7.32 -3.78
N SER A 28 7.66 -7.97 -2.95
CA SER A 28 8.12 -7.53 -1.63
C SER A 28 8.53 -6.05 -1.57
N ASN A 29 7.57 -5.22 -1.17
CA ASN A 29 7.59 -3.82 -0.74
C ASN A 29 6.85 -3.70 0.61
N ALA A 30 6.81 -4.80 1.37
CA ALA A 30 5.76 -5.09 2.34
C ALA A 30 5.78 -4.18 3.60
N THR A 31 6.77 -3.30 3.72
CA THR A 31 6.90 -2.33 4.82
C THR A 31 7.15 -0.90 4.32
N GLY A 32 6.87 -0.61 3.04
CA GLY A 32 7.07 0.71 2.43
C GLY A 32 5.76 1.40 2.04
N ILE A 33 5.82 2.71 1.79
CA ILE A 33 4.68 3.52 1.37
C ILE A 33 4.69 3.61 -0.16
N LYS A 34 3.55 3.39 -0.82
CA LYS A 34 3.43 3.62 -2.27
C LYS A 34 3.47 5.10 -2.60
N MET A 35 4.17 5.45 -3.68
CA MET A 35 4.43 6.84 -4.07
C MET A 35 3.16 7.68 -4.18
N GLU A 36 2.07 7.11 -4.71
CA GLU A 36 0.78 7.81 -4.79
C GLU A 36 0.24 8.20 -3.40
N VAL A 37 0.30 7.28 -2.44
CA VAL A 37 -0.15 7.53 -1.06
C VAL A 37 0.78 8.52 -0.37
N PHE A 38 2.09 8.39 -0.58
CA PHE A 38 3.10 9.29 -0.01
C PHE A 38 2.92 10.75 -0.47
N ARG A 39 2.68 10.99 -1.76
CA ARG A 39 2.41 12.33 -2.31
C ARG A 39 1.17 12.99 -1.72
N LYS A 40 0.09 12.22 -1.59
CA LYS A 40 -1.15 12.71 -0.95
C LYS A 40 -0.91 13.07 0.51
N TYR A 41 -0.09 12.29 1.21
CA TYR A 41 0.30 12.58 2.59
C TYR A 41 1.16 13.86 2.69
N LYS A 42 2.18 14.04 1.85
CA LYS A 42 2.98 15.27 1.79
C LYS A 42 2.13 16.51 1.55
N ALA A 43 1.17 16.43 0.62
CA ALA A 43 0.24 17.52 0.33
C ALA A 43 -0.61 17.90 1.54
N LEU A 44 -1.06 16.93 2.35
CA LEU A 44 -1.80 17.19 3.59
C LEU A 44 -0.95 17.89 4.65
N LEU A 45 0.37 17.67 4.65
CA LEU A 45 1.32 18.29 5.57
C LEU A 45 1.93 19.60 5.04
N GLY A 46 1.68 19.97 3.79
CA GLY A 46 2.29 21.13 3.14
C GLY A 46 3.77 20.94 2.77
N ILE A 47 4.28 19.71 2.78
CA ILE A 47 5.68 19.39 2.46
C ILE A 47 5.90 19.51 0.94
N GLN A 48 6.92 20.27 0.52
CA GLN A 48 7.28 20.51 -0.88
C GLN A 48 8.62 19.89 -1.30
N ALA A 49 9.26 19.10 -0.41
CA ALA A 49 10.49 18.36 -0.73
C ALA A 49 10.31 17.49 -1.98
N GLU A 50 11.40 17.10 -2.63
CA GLU A 50 11.34 16.23 -3.81
C GLU A 50 10.89 14.80 -3.45
N ASP A 51 10.49 14.02 -4.45
CA ASP A 51 10.11 12.63 -4.25
C ASP A 51 11.26 11.71 -4.64
N ASN A 52 11.56 10.75 -3.76
CA ASN A 52 12.56 9.72 -4.02
C ASN A 52 11.92 8.34 -4.03
N TYR A 53 12.36 7.48 -4.94
CA TYR A 53 11.97 6.07 -4.95
C TYR A 53 12.99 5.24 -4.17
N LEU A 54 12.52 4.25 -3.42
CA LEU A 54 13.38 3.32 -2.67
C LEU A 54 14.23 2.43 -3.59
N TYR A 55 13.75 2.19 -4.81
CA TYR A 55 14.43 1.40 -5.81
C TYR A 55 14.58 2.21 -7.08
N ASP A 56 15.70 2.00 -7.78
CA ASP A 56 15.98 2.61 -9.09
C ASP A 56 15.04 2.13 -10.21
N TRP A 57 14.10 1.23 -9.90
CA TRP A 57 12.99 0.83 -10.77
C TRP A 57 11.70 1.54 -10.35
N PRO A 58 11.32 2.66 -10.99
CA PRO A 58 10.14 3.43 -10.64
C PRO A 58 8.83 2.61 -10.74
N GLU A 59 8.82 1.54 -11.53
CA GLU A 59 7.70 0.61 -11.68
C GLU A 59 7.35 -0.09 -10.37
N LEU A 60 8.31 -0.25 -9.46
CA LEU A 60 8.06 -0.78 -8.12
C LEU A 60 7.29 0.23 -7.25
N GLY A 61 7.45 1.53 -7.52
CA GLY A 61 6.59 2.60 -7.02
C GLY A 61 6.61 2.80 -5.50
N THR A 62 7.66 2.37 -4.81
CA THR A 62 7.81 2.52 -3.35
C THR A 62 8.60 3.79 -3.05
N ALA A 63 8.04 4.64 -2.20
CA ALA A 63 8.68 5.87 -1.75
C ALA A 63 9.88 5.56 -0.85
N ALA A 64 10.91 6.40 -0.93
CA ALA A 64 11.99 6.54 0.03
C ALA A 64 11.75 7.84 0.82
N PRO A 65 11.14 7.77 2.02
CA PRO A 65 11.00 8.93 2.88
C PRO A 65 12.35 9.40 3.41
N ASP A 66 12.48 10.71 3.59
CA ASP A 66 13.58 11.40 4.24
C ASP A 66 13.07 12.17 5.48
N GLU A 67 13.95 12.96 6.10
CA GLU A 67 13.65 13.74 7.30
C GLU A 67 13.18 15.18 7.02
N GLU A 68 12.95 15.54 5.75
CA GLU A 68 12.53 16.89 5.33
C GLU A 68 11.00 17.07 5.18
#